data_AF-A0A1G4AJJ2-F1
#
_entry.id   AF-A0A1G4AJJ2-F1
#
_cell.length_a   1.000
_cell.length_b   1.000
_cell.length_c   1.000
_cell.angle_alpha   90.00
_cell.angle_beta   90.00
_cell.angle_gamma   90.00
#
_symmetry.space_group_name_H-M   'P 1'
#
loop_
_entity.id
_entity.type
_entity.pdbx_description
1 polymer ?
#
loop_
_entity_poly.entity_id
_entity_poly.type
_entity_poly.pdbx_seq_one_letter_code
_entity_poly.pdbx_strand_id
1 'polypeptide(L)' 'MNPLDELEAKALNLLERQRAVLATHLLHSLPPVLDEADEGIAEARRRDVELDSNPASGMGLKEFRAAINAARRK' A
#
# COMPACT_ATOMS: atom_id res chain seq x y z
N MET A 1 15.56 -10.50 25.52
CA MET A 1 14.40 -10.57 24.63
C MET A 1 14.45 -9.32 23.76
N ASN A 2 14.30 -9.45 22.44
CA ASN A 2 14.34 -8.29 21.54
C ASN A 2 13.03 -7.50 21.71
N PRO A 3 13.06 -6.16 21.81
CA PRO A 3 11.85 -5.33 21.84
C PRO A 3 10.85 -5.63 20.71
N LEU A 4 11.33 -6.07 19.54
CA LEU A 4 10.46 -6.49 18.42
C LEU A 4 9.68 -7.78 18.73
N ASP A 5 10.34 -8.79 19.32
CA ASP A 5 9.69 -10.05 19.70
C ASP A 5 8.60 -9.82 20.77
N GLU A 6 8.85 -8.90 21.71
CA GLU A 6 7.87 -8.52 22.73
C GLU A 6 6.66 -7.78 22.14
N LEU A 7 6.89 -6.91 21.17
CA LEU A 7 5.82 -6.20 20.46
C LEU A 7 4.97 -7.16 19.63
N GLU A 8 5.61 -8.09 18.91
CA GLU A 8 4.93 -9.10 18.11
C GLU A 8 4.04 -9.99 18.99
N ALA A 9 4.59 -10.52 20.09
CA ALA A 9 3.83 -11.33 21.03
C ALA A 9 2.60 -10.58 21.59
N LYS A 10 2.74 -9.29 21.90
CA LYS A 10 1.60 -8.46 22.35
C LYS A 10 0.59 -8.21 21.24
N ALA A 11 1.03 -7.95 20.02
CA ALA A 11 0.16 -7.73 18.87
C ALA A 11 -0.65 -8.99 18.52
N LEU A 12 -0.03 -10.17 18.59
CA LEU A 12 -0.70 -11.44 18.29
C LEU A 12 -1.77 -11.83 19.32
N ASN A 13 -1.71 -11.28 20.54
CA ASN A 13 -2.77 -11.44 21.54
C ASN A 13 -4.01 -10.56 21.29
N LEU A 14 -3.95 -9.61 20.36
CA LEU A 14 -5.09 -8.76 20.01
C LEU A 14 -6.07 -9.48 19.10
N LEU A 15 -7.33 -9.05 19.12
CA LEU A 15 -8.33 -9.47 18.13
C LEU A 15 -7.92 -9.01 16.72
N GLU A 16 -8.36 -9.72 15.69
CA GLU A 16 -8.00 -9.43 14.30
C GLU A 16 -8.26 -7.97 13.89
N ARG A 17 -9.43 -7.44 14.25
CA ARG A 17 -9.78 -6.03 13.98
C ARG A 17 -8.81 -5.05 14.65
N GLN A 18 -8.37 -5.35 15.88
CA GLN A 18 -7.44 -4.50 16.62
C GLN A 18 -6.03 -4.58 16.01
N ARG A 19 -5.60 -5.76 15.56
CA ARG A 19 -4.35 -5.92 14.81
C ARG A 19 -4.37 -5.11 13.53
N ALA A 20 -5.46 -5.13 12.77
CA ALA A 20 -5.59 -4.37 11.54
C ALA A 20 -5.49 -2.85 11.79
N VAL A 21 -6.12 -2.34 12.85
CA VAL A 21 -6.00 -0.92 13.25
C VAL A 21 -4.56 -0.58 13.64
N LEU A 22 -3.91 -1.43 14.45
CA LEU A 22 -2.52 -1.23 14.86
C LEU A 22 -1.57 -1.24 13.65
N ALA A 23 -1.73 -2.19 12.73
CA ALA A 23 -0.94 -2.28 11.51
C ALA A 23 -1.08 -1.00 10.67
N THR A 24 -2.31 -0.50 10.47
CA THR A 24 -2.55 0.77 9.79
C THR A 24 -1.86 1.94 10.47
N HIS A 25 -1.91 2.04 11.81
CA HIS A 25 -1.21 3.10 12.53
C HIS A 25 0.31 3.02 12.38
N LEU A 26 0.88 1.82 12.48
CA LEU A 26 2.32 1.61 12.30
C LEU A 26 2.76 1.98 10.89
N LEU A 27 2.01 1.57 9.85
CA LEU A 27 2.28 1.95 8.46
C LEU A 27 2.25 3.47 8.26
N HIS A 28 1.28 4.16 8.85
CA HIS A 28 1.21 5.64 8.77
C HIS A 28 2.31 6.35 9.57
N SER A 29 2.93 5.69 10.54
CA SER A 29 4.02 6.28 11.34
C SER A 29 5.37 6.28 10.60
N LEU A 30 5.48 5.49 9.54
CA LEU A 30 6.68 5.43 8.71
C LEU A 30 6.72 6.64 7.76
N PRO A 31 7.91 7.19 7.47
CA PRO A 31 8.02 8.20 6.42
C PRO A 31 7.51 7.62 5.10
N PRO A 32 6.84 8.43 4.26
CA PRO A 32 6.34 7.99 2.96
C PRO A 32 7.46 7.70 1.95
N VAL A 33 8.72 7.80 2.37
CA VAL A 33 9.89 7.49 1.56
C VAL A 33 9.99 5.98 1.46
N LEU A 34 9.76 5.47 0.26
CA LEU A 34 10.16 4.12 -0.14
C LEU A 34 11.67 4.02 0.05
N ASP A 35 12.10 3.45 1.18
CA ASP A 35 13.50 3.15 1.49
C ASP A 35 13.98 1.91 0.70
N GLU A 36 13.41 1.69 -0.50
CA GLU A 36 13.94 0.71 -1.43
C GLU A 36 15.18 1.32 -2.06
N ALA A 37 16.28 0.55 -2.11
CA ALA A 37 17.57 1.02 -2.64
C ALA A 37 17.50 1.50 -4.11
N ASP A 38 16.43 1.17 -4.82
CA ASP A 38 16.15 1.55 -6.19
C ASP A 38 14.98 2.55 -6.31
N GLU A 39 14.59 3.22 -5.22
CA GLU A 39 13.51 4.22 -5.18
C GLU A 39 12.15 3.67 -5.67
N GLY A 40 11.93 2.35 -5.58
CA GLY A 40 10.69 1.71 -6.02
C GLY A 40 10.62 1.41 -7.53
N ILE A 41 11.74 1.47 -8.24
CA ILE A 41 11.80 1.15 -9.68
C ILE A 41 11.45 -0.32 -9.96
N ALA A 42 11.90 -1.26 -9.14
CA ALA A 42 11.59 -2.68 -9.31
C ALA A 42 10.09 -2.95 -9.17
N GLU A 43 9.43 -2.27 -8.24
CA GLU A 43 7.97 -2.36 -8.10
C GLU A 43 7.25 -1.72 -9.29
N ALA A 44 7.68 -0.53 -9.74
CA ALA A 44 7.11 0.11 -10.92
C ALA A 44 7.19 -0.80 -12.17
N ARG A 45 8.34 -1.46 -12.39
CA ARG A 45 8.52 -2.42 -13.49
C ARG A 45 7.63 -3.65 -13.36
N ARG A 46 7.47 -4.19 -12.13
CA ARG A 46 6.58 -5.33 -11.89
C ARG A 46 5.14 -4.99 -12.23
N ARG A 47 4.67 -3.80 -11.82
CA ARG A 47 3.33 -3.32 -12.16
C ARG A 47 3.14 -3.07 -13.65
N ASP A 48 4.15 -2.57 -14.35
CA ASP A 48 4.10 -2.37 -15.79
C ASP A 48 3.88 -3.69 -16.54
N VAL A 49 4.67 -4.72 -16.19
CA VAL A 49 4.53 -6.07 -16.76
C VAL A 49 3.18 -6.71 -16.42
N GLU A 50 2.67 -6.52 -15.20
CA GLU A 50 1.35 -7.00 -14.81
C GLU A 50 0.24 -6.35 -15.64
N LEU A 51 0.35 -5.05 -15.90
CA LEU A 51 -0.61 -4.28 -16.69
C LEU A 51 -0.58 -4.69 -18.17
N ASP A 52 0.61 -4.93 -18.72
CA ASP A 52 0.77 -5.48 -20.07
C ASP A 52 0.15 -6.88 -20.20
N SER A 53 0.32 -7.71 -19.17
CA SER A 53 -0.19 -9.08 -19.15
C SER A 53 -1.71 -9.14 -18.97
N ASN A 54 -2.29 -8.18 -18.25
CA ASN A 54 -3.73 -8.07 -18.05
C ASN A 54 -4.20 -6.61 -18.13
N PRO A 55 -4.42 -6.05 -19.33
CA PRO A 55 -4.83 -4.65 -19.48
C PRO A 55 -6.16 -4.31 -18.80
N ALA A 56 -7.00 -5.31 -18.54
CA ALA A 56 -8.28 -5.15 -17.85
C ALA A 56 -8.13 -4.94 -16.32
N SER A 57 -6.95 -5.19 -15.73
CA SER A 57 -6.67 -4.81 -14.34
C SER A 57 -6.44 -3.30 -14.18
N GLY A 58 -6.13 -2.61 -15.29
CA GLY A 58 -5.94 -1.18 -15.36
C GLY A 58 -7.22 -0.40 -15.63
N MET A 59 -7.08 0.92 -15.64
CA MET A 59 -8.14 1.85 -16.02
C MET A 59 -7.77 2.55 -17.33
N GLY A 60 -8.71 2.63 -18.27
CA GLY A 60 -8.49 3.37 -19.50
C GLY A 60 -8.33 4.88 -19.25
N LEU A 61 -7.57 5.58 -20.11
CA LEU A 61 -7.35 7.03 -19.96
C LEU A 61 -8.65 7.84 -19.89
N LYS A 62 -9.69 7.43 -20.62
CA LYS A 62 -11.01 8.07 -20.60
C LYS A 62 -11.68 7.91 -19.23
N GLU A 63 -11.61 6.72 -18.66
CA GLU A 63 -12.18 6.39 -17.33
C GLU A 63 -11.43 7.16 -16.24
N PHE A 64 -10.10 7.23 -16.33
CA PHE A 64 -9.25 8.01 -15.41
C PHE A 64 -9.64 9.49 -15.41
N ARG A 65 -9.76 10.10 -16.60
CA ARG A 65 -10.18 11.50 -16.72
C ARG A 65 -11.57 11.73 -16.14
N ALA A 66 -12.50 10.80 -16.35
CA ALA A 66 -13.84 10.90 -15.78
C ALA A 66 -13.81 10.85 -14.24
N ALA A 67 -13.04 9.93 -13.65
CA ALA A 67 -12.89 9.79 -12.21
C ALA A 67 -12.30 11.05 -11.55
N ILE A 68 -11.20 11.59 -12.11
CA ILE A 68 -10.58 12.83 -11.61
C ILE A 68 -11.54 14.02 -11.69
N ASN A 69 -12.27 14.16 -12.80
CA ASN A 69 -13.25 15.24 -12.96
C ASN A 69 -14.46 15.09 -12.02
N ALA A 70 -14.83 13.86 -11.64
CA ALA A 70 -15.88 13.63 -10.65
C ALA A 70 -15.39 13.98 -9.23
N ALA A 71 -14.15 13.61 -8.89
CA ALA A 71 -13.55 13.91 -7.58
C ALA A 71 -13.40 15.42 -7.33
N ARG A 72 -13.07 16.21 -8.36
CA ARG A 72 -12.93 17.68 -8.28
C ARG A 72 -14.26 18.45 -8.13
N ARG A 73 -15.40 17.78 -8.33
CA ARG A 73 -16.74 18.39 -8.24
C ARG A 73 -17.41 18.16 -6.88
N LYS A 74 -16.74 17.46 -5.97
CA LYS A 74 -17.11 17.33 -4.56
C LYS A 74 -16.33 18.33 -3.73
#